data_AF-A0A5S9MN63-F1
#
_entry.id   AF-A0A5S9MN63-F1
#
_cell.length_a   1.000
_cell.length_b   1.000
_cell.length_c   1.000
_cell.angle_alpha   90.00
_cell.angle_beta   90.00
_cell.angle_gamma   90.00
#
_symmetry.space_group_name_H-M   'P 1'
#
loop_
_entity.id
_entity.type
_entity.pdbx_description
1 polymer ?
#
loop_
_entity_poly.entity_id
_entity_poly.type
_entity_poly.pdbx_seq_one_letter_code
_entity_poly.pdbx_strand_id
1 'polypeptide(L)'
;MKQLGRLAIGPAIFNINEPIIFGMPIVMNPMLLIPFILTPIMMIITTYIGMSTGLVAKPAGIAVPWTMPPIISGYLATGGKISGAVMQLINLALSFALYYPFFRMWDKQKLKEESELETKASTDENVVSM
;
A
#
# COMPACT_ATOMS: atom_id res chain seq x y z
N MET A 1 -8.40 -12.53 -0.46
CA MET A 1 -7.66 -11.31 -0.89
C MET A 1 -8.32 -10.49 -2.02
N LYS A 2 -8.90 -11.10 -3.07
CA LYS A 2 -9.43 -10.38 -4.25
C LYS A 2 -10.62 -9.44 -3.99
N GLN A 3 -11.55 -9.79 -3.09
CA GLN A 3 -12.69 -8.93 -2.75
C GLN A 3 -12.28 -7.72 -1.91
N LEU A 4 -11.40 -7.91 -0.92
CA LEU A 4 -10.89 -6.83 -0.07
C LEU A 4 -10.16 -5.76 -0.89
N GLY A 5 -9.33 -6.17 -1.85
CA GLY A 5 -8.68 -5.23 -2.78
C GLY A 5 -9.68 -4.41 -3.61
N ARG A 6 -10.77 -5.02 -4.07
CA ARG A 6 -11.79 -4.33 -4.88
C ARG A 6 -12.60 -3.31 -4.08
N LEU A 7 -12.89 -3.60 -2.81
CA LEU A 7 -13.55 -2.68 -1.88
C LEU A 7 -12.63 -1.55 -1.39
N ALA A 8 -11.33 -1.81 -1.29
CA ALA A 8 -10.37 -0.84 -0.77
C ALA A 8 -9.87 0.16 -1.82
N ILE A 9 -9.94 -0.14 -3.14
CA ILE A 9 -9.42 0.75 -4.19
C ILE A 9 -10.13 2.11 -4.22
N GLY A 10 -11.45 2.14 -4.03
CA GLY A 10 -12.23 3.40 -4.01
C GLY A 10 -11.75 4.38 -2.93
N PRO A 11 -11.76 4.00 -1.64
CA PRO A 11 -11.25 4.86 -0.56
C PRO A 11 -9.73 5.09 -0.65
N ALA A 12 -8.94 4.13 -1.13
CA ALA A 12 -7.49 4.28 -1.27
C ALA A 12 -7.08 5.40 -2.25
N ILE A 13 -7.87 5.69 -3.28
CA ILE A 13 -7.62 6.81 -4.21
C ILE A 13 -7.66 8.17 -3.48
N PHE A 14 -8.43 8.26 -2.39
CA PHE A 14 -8.54 9.43 -1.53
C PHE A 14 -7.66 9.34 -0.26
N ASN A 15 -6.65 8.48 -0.26
CA ASN A 15 -5.77 8.21 0.89
C ASN A 15 -6.51 7.69 2.16
N ILE A 16 -7.73 7.17 2.01
CA ILE A 16 -8.47 6.53 3.11
C ILE A 16 -8.01 5.07 3.18
N ASN A 17 -7.08 4.77 4.08
CA ASN A 17 -6.38 3.49 4.19
C ASN A 17 -6.93 2.58 5.31
N GLU A 18 -7.91 3.05 6.08
CA GLU A 18 -8.55 2.33 7.18
C GLU A 18 -9.11 0.95 6.78
N PRO A 19 -9.86 0.77 5.67
CA PRO A 19 -10.38 -0.56 5.30
C PRO A 19 -9.27 -1.57 4.96
N ILE A 20 -8.08 -1.10 4.56
CA ILE A 20 -6.92 -1.97 4.30
C ILE A 20 -6.24 -2.35 5.61
N ILE A 21 -6.02 -1.36 6.49
CA ILE A 21 -5.32 -1.51 7.78
C ILE A 21 -6.14 -2.32 8.78
N PHE A 22 -7.48 -2.22 8.74
CA PHE A 22 -8.36 -3.03 9.59
C PHE A 22 -8.79 -4.33 8.91
N GLY A 23 -8.94 -4.34 7.58
CA GLY A 23 -9.32 -5.54 6.83
C GLY A 23 -8.21 -6.58 6.70
N MET A 24 -6.95 -6.18 6.84
CA MET A 24 -5.81 -7.06 7.03
C MET A 24 -5.21 -6.75 8.41
N PRO A 25 -4.86 -7.75 9.25
CA PRO A 25 -4.23 -7.50 10.54
C PRO A 25 -2.76 -7.05 10.36
N ILE A 26 -2.52 -5.98 9.61
CA ILE A 26 -1.19 -5.41 9.32
C ILE A 26 -0.49 -5.03 10.61
N VAL A 27 -1.25 -4.49 11.58
CA VAL A 27 -0.73 -4.06 12.89
C VAL A 27 -0.25 -5.26 13.72
N MET A 28 -0.89 -6.42 13.60
CA MET A 28 -0.57 -7.61 14.39
C MET A 28 0.35 -8.61 13.66
N ASN A 29 0.67 -8.35 12.39
CA ASN A 29 1.55 -9.19 11.59
C ASN A 29 2.90 -8.50 11.31
N PRO A 30 3.99 -8.93 11.97
CA PRO A 30 5.31 -8.33 11.78
C PRO A 30 5.83 -8.42 10.33
N MET A 31 5.34 -9.38 9.52
CA MET A 31 5.71 -9.50 8.11
C MET A 31 5.20 -8.33 7.25
N LEU A 32 4.01 -7.81 7.56
CA LEU A 32 3.41 -6.67 6.86
C LEU A 32 3.80 -5.33 7.50
N LEU A 33 4.25 -5.35 8.75
CA LEU A 33 4.76 -4.17 9.45
C LEU A 33 6.07 -3.65 8.85
N ILE A 34 6.96 -4.55 8.39
CA ILE A 34 8.22 -4.19 7.71
C ILE A 34 7.98 -3.32 6.47
N PRO A 35 7.21 -3.75 5.44
CA PRO A 35 6.96 -2.91 4.28
C PRO A 35 6.14 -1.66 4.63
N PHE A 36 5.29 -1.71 5.66
CA PHE A 36 4.51 -0.56 6.11
C PHE A 36 5.38 0.58 6.65
N ILE A 37 6.50 0.27 7.32
CA ILE A 37 7.45 1.28 7.82
C ILE A 37 8.51 1.62 6.76
N LEU A 38 9.00 0.63 6.02
CA LEU A 38 10.08 0.83 5.06
C LEU A 38 9.63 1.68 3.86
N THR A 39 8.41 1.45 3.36
CA THR A 39 7.88 2.18 2.20
C THR A 39 7.83 3.70 2.40
N PRO A 40 7.23 4.24 3.48
CA PRO A 40 7.20 5.69 3.71
C PRO A 40 8.61 6.27 3.94
N ILE A 41 9.52 5.54 4.59
CA ILE A 41 10.91 5.98 4.75
C ILE A 41 11.57 6.14 3.38
N MET A 42 11.43 5.16 2.50
CA MET A 42 11.98 5.21 1.14
C MET A 42 11.36 6.35 0.32
N MET A 43 10.04 6.55 0.41
CA MET A 43 9.36 7.69 -0.23
C MET A 43 9.90 9.04 0.24
N ILE A 44 10.12 9.22 1.54
CA ILE A 44 10.68 10.45 2.11
C ILE A 44 12.08 10.69 1.55
N ILE A 45 12.93 9.65 1.53
CA ILE A 45 14.30 9.75 1.00
C ILE A 45 14.28 10.12 -0.48
N THR A 46 13.51 9.42 -1.31
CA THR A 46 13.42 9.69 -2.76
C THR A 46 12.88 11.09 -3.04
N THR A 47 11.83 11.50 -2.33
CA THR A 47 11.24 12.84 -2.48
C THR A 47 12.21 13.93 -2.04
N TYR A 48 12.91 13.73 -0.92
CA TYR A 48 13.90 14.67 -0.42
C TYR A 48 15.09 14.82 -1.39
N ILE A 49 15.60 13.71 -1.92
CA ILE A 49 16.67 13.73 -2.94
C ILE A 49 16.19 14.48 -4.19
N GLY A 50 14.97 14.22 -4.66
CA GLY A 50 14.41 14.93 -5.82
C GLY A 50 14.23 16.43 -5.59
N MET A 51 13.86 16.85 -4.38
CA MET A 51 13.80 18.27 -4.02
C MET A 51 15.19 18.90 -3.87
N SER A 52 16.15 18.17 -3.31
CA SER A 52 17.53 18.63 -3.09
C SER A 52 18.31 18.80 -4.39
N THR A 53 18.13 17.88 -5.33
CA THR A 53 18.75 17.91 -6.67
C THR A 53 18.07 18.90 -7.64
N GLY A 54 16.96 19.54 -7.22
CA GLY A 54 16.20 20.47 -8.06
C GLY A 54 15.35 19.79 -9.14
N LEU A 55 15.33 18.45 -9.21
CA LEU A 55 14.45 17.68 -10.11
C LEU A 55 12.97 17.93 -9.81
N VAL A 56 12.64 18.16 -8.55
CA VAL A 56 11.28 18.41 -8.07
C VAL A 56 11.17 19.79 -7.47
N ALA A 57 10.13 20.50 -7.87
CA ALA A 57 9.86 21.80 -7.29
C ALA A 57 9.49 21.68 -5.82
N LYS A 58 10.02 22.59 -5.00
CA LYS A 58 9.67 22.68 -3.59
C LYS A 58 8.18 23.03 -3.43
N PRO A 59 7.54 22.64 -2.32
CA PRO A 59 6.15 22.98 -2.05
C PRO A 59 5.95 24.50 -2.13
N ALA A 60 4.95 24.93 -2.89
CA ALA A 60 4.65 26.35 -3.15
C ALA A 60 3.92 27.06 -2.00
N GLY A 61 3.77 26.40 -0.84
CA GLY A 61 3.01 26.91 0.31
C GLY A 61 1.49 26.70 0.20
N ILE A 62 1.01 26.01 -0.83
CA ILE A 62 -0.39 25.65 -1.00
C ILE A 62 -0.70 24.45 -0.09
N ALA A 63 -1.57 24.64 0.90
CA ALA A 63 -2.06 23.56 1.75
C ALA A 63 -3.05 22.69 0.97
N VAL A 64 -2.54 21.67 0.28
CA VAL A 64 -3.36 20.70 -0.43
C VAL A 64 -3.99 19.73 0.58
N PRO A 65 -5.31 19.49 0.53
CA PRO A 65 -5.96 18.48 1.37
C PRO A 65 -5.28 17.11 1.22
N TRP A 66 -5.05 16.42 2.35
CA TRP A 66 -4.39 15.10 2.36
C TRP A 66 -5.22 14.00 1.68
N THR A 67 -6.53 14.21 1.53
CA THR A 67 -7.44 13.32 0.79
C THR A 67 -7.33 13.47 -0.73
N MET A 68 -6.52 14.42 -1.20
CA MET A 68 -6.37 14.67 -2.63
C MET A 68 -5.58 13.54 -3.31
N PRO A 69 -6.03 13.03 -4.48
CA PRO A 69 -5.38 11.90 -5.13
C PRO A 69 -3.88 12.14 -5.39
N PRO A 70 -3.04 11.09 -5.28
CA PRO A 70 -1.58 11.16 -5.28
C PRO A 70 -0.93 11.50 -6.65
N ILE A 71 -1.58 12.29 -7.49
CA ILE A 71 -1.02 12.85 -8.73
C ILE A 71 -1.38 14.33 -8.81
N ILE A 72 -2.64 14.62 -8.53
CA ILE A 72 -3.16 16.00 -8.49
C ILE A 72 -2.58 16.72 -7.28
N SER A 73 -2.38 16.02 -6.16
CA SER A 73 -1.78 16.61 -4.96
C SER A 73 -0.35 17.09 -5.18
N GLY A 74 0.50 16.33 -5.87
CA GLY A 74 1.86 16.72 -6.19
C GLY A 74 1.94 17.89 -7.17
N TYR A 75 1.03 17.94 -8.15
CA TYR A 75 0.93 19.07 -9.08
C TYR A 75 0.54 20.37 -8.34
N LEU A 76 -0.50 20.32 -7.50
CA LEU A 76 -0.97 21.47 -6.75
C LEU A 76 0.01 21.89 -5.65
N ALA A 77 0.60 20.93 -4.93
CA ALA A 77 1.54 21.19 -3.85
C ALA A 77 2.78 21.95 -4.35
N THR A 78 3.18 21.72 -5.60
CA THR A 78 4.33 22.40 -6.24
C THR A 78 3.95 23.68 -6.98
N GLY A 79 2.71 24.16 -6.84
CA GLY A 79 2.24 25.40 -7.48
C GLY A 79 1.99 25.26 -8.98
N GLY A 80 1.53 24.09 -9.42
CA GLY A 80 1.23 23.81 -10.83
C GLY A 80 2.43 23.32 -11.65
N LYS A 81 3.46 22.76 -10.99
CA LYS A 81 4.64 22.23 -11.67
C LYS A 81 4.51 20.73 -11.89
N ILE A 82 4.73 20.31 -13.12
CA ILE A 82 4.60 18.90 -13.55
C ILE A 82 5.60 18.00 -12.81
N SER A 83 6.73 18.54 -12.36
CA SER A 83 7.74 17.81 -11.60
C SER A 83 7.20 17.21 -10.30
N GLY A 84 6.21 17.84 -9.65
CA GLY A 84 5.55 17.30 -8.47
C GLY A 84 4.70 16.06 -8.77
N ALA A 85 3.96 16.07 -9.89
CA ALA A 85 3.15 14.92 -10.32
C ALA A 85 4.04 13.73 -10.72
N VAL A 86 5.16 13.99 -11.43
CA VAL A 86 6.12 12.95 -11.83
C VAL A 86 6.76 12.28 -10.62
N MET A 87 7.17 13.06 -9.61
CA MET A 87 7.72 12.51 -8.37
C MET A 87 6.72 11.60 -7.65
N GLN A 88 5.44 11.97 -7.67
CA GLN A 88 4.41 11.17 -7.02
C GLN A 88 4.11 9.87 -7.77
N LEU A 89 4.19 9.88 -9.10
CA LEU A 89 4.16 8.66 -9.92
C LEU A 89 5.35 7.74 -9.62
N ILE A 90 6.56 8.31 -9.46
CA ILE A 90 7.76 7.55 -9.07
C ILE A 90 7.57 6.93 -7.68
N ASN A 91 7.09 7.71 -6.72
CA ASN A 91 6.81 7.21 -5.37
C ASN A 91 5.75 6.10 -5.38
N LEU A 92 4.70 6.23 -6.20
CA LEU A 92 3.68 5.18 -6.36
C LEU A 92 4.26 3.88 -6.95
N ALA A 93 5.13 4.00 -7.97
CA ALA A 93 5.82 2.85 -8.53
C ALA A 93 6.79 2.21 -7.51
N LEU A 94 7.48 3.04 -6.74
CA LEU A 94 8.40 2.59 -5.70
C LEU A 94 7.67 1.88 -4.56
N SER A 95 6.54 2.42 -4.09
CA SER A 95 5.73 1.73 -3.07
C SER A 95 5.18 0.42 -3.60
N PHE A 96 4.70 0.38 -4.84
CA PHE A 96 4.25 -0.87 -5.43
C PHE A 96 5.38 -1.90 -5.49
N ALA A 97 6.57 -1.51 -5.94
CA ALA A 97 7.74 -2.40 -6.01
C ALA A 97 8.20 -2.90 -4.64
N LEU A 98 8.19 -2.04 -3.61
CA LEU A 98 8.56 -2.41 -2.25
C LEU A 98 7.50 -3.30 -1.58
N TYR A 99 6.21 -3.04 -1.83
CA TYR A 99 5.13 -3.77 -1.18
C TYR A 99 4.83 -5.12 -1.86
N TYR A 100 5.05 -5.22 -3.18
CA TYR A 100 4.80 -6.41 -3.99
C TYR A 100 5.41 -7.72 -3.44
N PRO A 101 6.72 -7.79 -3.08
CA PRO A 101 7.31 -9.04 -2.60
C PRO A 101 6.70 -9.52 -1.27
N PHE A 102 6.42 -8.60 -0.36
CA PHE A 102 5.80 -8.93 0.93
C PHE A 102 4.34 -9.32 0.77
N PHE A 103 3.61 -8.62 -0.10
CA PHE A 103 2.23 -8.97 -0.42
C PHE A 103 2.13 -10.37 -1.03
N ARG A 104 3.03 -10.72 -1.97
CA ARG A 104 3.07 -12.05 -2.59
C ARG A 104 3.38 -13.16 -1.57
N MET A 105 4.27 -12.89 -0.63
CA MET A 105 4.60 -13.85 0.44
C MET A 105 3.42 -14.06 1.39
N TRP A 106 2.70 -12.98 1.71
CA TRP A 106 1.48 -13.04 2.54
C TRP A 106 0.33 -13.77 1.84
N ASP A 107 0.09 -13.49 0.56
CA ASP A 107 -0.93 -14.17 -0.25
C ASP A 107 -0.68 -15.69 -0.30
N LYS A 108 0.60 -16.10 -0.42
CA LYS A 108 0.99 -17.51 -0.37
C LYS A 108 0.76 -18.15 1.00
N GLN A 109 1.01 -17.43 2.10
CA GLN A 109 0.70 -17.93 3.45
C GLN A 109 -0.79 -18.14 3.65
N LYS A 110 -1.62 -17.18 3.25
CA LYS A 110 -3.08 -17.29 3.40
C LYS A 110 -3.67 -18.40 2.55
N LEU A 111 -3.17 -18.58 1.33
CA LEU A 111 -3.58 -19.69 0.49
C LEU A 111 -3.20 -21.06 1.08
N LYS A 112 -2.06 -21.15 1.76
CA LYS A 112 -1.64 -22.35 2.49
C LYS A 112 -2.53 -22.62 3.71
N GLU A 113 -2.87 -21.59 4.49
CA GLU A 113 -3.81 -21.71 5.62
C GLU A 113 -5.21 -22.16 5.15
N GLU A 114 -5.74 -21.58 4.06
CA GLU A 114 -7.01 -22.00 3.46
C GLU A 114 -6.97 -23.48 3.04
N SER A 115 -5.89 -23.92 2.39
CA SER A 115 -5.73 -25.32 1.95
C SER A 115 -5.59 -26.31 3.13
N GLU A 116 -4.90 -25.91 4.21
CA GLU A 116 -4.75 -26.73 5.42
C GLU A 116 -6.06 -26.83 6.22
N LEU A 117 -6.86 -25.77 6.23
CA LEU A 117 -8.20 -25.76 6.84
C LEU A 117 -9.18 -26.66 6.07
N GLU A 118 -9.17 -26.62 4.74
CA GLU A 118 -9.97 -27.55 3.91
C GLU A 118 -9.57 -29.01 4.12
N THR A 119 -8.26 -29.28 4.24
CA THR A 119 -7.75 -30.64 4.49
C THR A 119 -8.19 -31.15 5.87
N LYS A 120 -8.17 -30.31 6.91
CA LYS A 120 -8.65 -30.69 8.25
C LYS A 120 -10.17 -30.89 8.30
N ALA A 121 -10.95 -30.01 7.67
CA ALA A 121 -12.41 -30.14 7.60
C ALA A 121 -12.84 -31.44 6.91
N SER A 122 -12.17 -31.81 5.81
CA SER A 122 -12.42 -33.08 5.11
C SER A 122 -11.97 -34.33 5.88
N THR A 123 -11.02 -34.19 6.81
CA THR A 123 -10.59 -35.30 7.69
C THR A 123 -11.58 -35.50 8.84
N ASP A 124 -12.07 -34.42 9.45
CA ASP A 124 -13.05 -34.48 10.54
C ASP A 124 -14.43 -34.98 10.06
N GLU A 125 -14.89 -34.63 8.86
CA GLU A 125 -16.13 -35.19 8.28
C GLU A 125 -16.04 -36.72 8.08
N ASN A 126 -14.90 -37.23 7.63
CA ASN A 126 -14.70 -38.66 7.43
C ASN A 126 -14.66 -39.44 8.77
N VAL A 127 -14.13 -38.84 9.83
CA VAL A 127 -14.06 -39.47 11.16
C VAL A 127 -15.41 -39.49 11.87
N VAL A 128 -16.28 -38.49 11.66
CA VAL A 128 -17.63 -38.43 12.26
C VAL A 128 -18.63 -39.36 11.54
N SER A 129 -18.35 -39.77 10.30
CA SER A 129 -19.19 -40.67 9.51
C SER A 129 -18.93 -42.18 9.70
N MET A 130 -17.95 -42.54 10.53
CA MET A 130 -17.59 -43.91 10.94
C MET A 130 -18.11 -44.22 12.35
#